data_AF-A0A355F2S7-F1
#
_entry.id   AF-A0A355F2S7-F1
#
_cell.length_a   1.000
_cell.length_b   1.000
_cell.length_c   1.000
_cell.angle_alpha   90.00
_cell.angle_beta   90.00
_cell.angle_gamma   90.00
#
_symmetry.space_group_name_H-M   'P 1'
#
loop_
_entity.id
_entity.type
_entity.pdbx_description
1 polymer ?
#
loop_
_entity_poly.entity_id
_entity_poly.type
_entity_poly.pdbx_seq_one_letter_code
_entity_poly.pdbx_strand_id
1 'polypeptide(L)'
;MLNVAGSSFDLSNVLFAVLQECEHARRGLLPNEAQGRLIEIARRKLAEIHESYVENGGTPSYWETLEREVLEVALPAYLPDAIEQTRLERSGYDVWRKGDATARVVFALGGLTLGGLIVMAPFIPIWEDAFAFVLAVGGLLYPEVKQLVADFRHNRLLNQRITEAENYQKNARIHYVSEAALEKELDAVGRVEKAPAEGQAEPAPHRSRERV
;
A
#
# COMPACT_ATOMS: atom_id res chain seq x y z
N MET A 1 -15.39 -5.17 16.28
CA MET A 1 -14.59 -5.03 17.52
C MET A 1 -13.84 -3.73 17.40
N LEU A 2 -13.84 -2.91 18.45
CA LEU A 2 -13.27 -1.56 18.40
C LEU A 2 -11.77 -1.57 18.69
N ASN A 3 -11.01 -0.88 17.85
CA ASN A 3 -9.68 -0.42 18.22
C ASN A 3 -9.82 0.91 18.97
N VAL A 4 -9.09 1.03 20.07
CA VAL A 4 -9.14 2.16 21.01
C VAL A 4 -7.76 2.82 21.14
N ALA A 5 -6.70 2.20 20.59
CA ALA A 5 -5.30 2.56 20.81
C ALA A 5 -4.73 3.62 19.83
N GLY A 6 -5.46 3.94 18.76
CA GLY A 6 -5.17 4.96 17.77
C GLY A 6 -5.19 4.41 16.33
N SER A 7 -5.33 5.30 15.35
CA SER A 7 -5.26 4.97 13.92
C SER A 7 -3.90 4.42 13.49
N SER A 8 -2.83 4.67 14.24
CA SER A 8 -1.51 4.06 14.04
C SER A 8 -1.54 2.53 14.06
N PHE A 9 -2.53 1.93 14.73
CA PHE A 9 -2.71 0.48 14.83
C PHE A 9 -3.78 -0.06 13.87
N ASP A 10 -4.18 0.73 12.87
CA ASP A 10 -5.03 0.27 11.78
C ASP A 10 -4.34 -0.84 10.98
N LEU A 11 -5.14 -1.73 10.41
CA LEU A 11 -4.64 -2.88 9.66
C LEU A 11 -3.70 -2.43 8.52
N SER A 12 -4.06 -1.37 7.80
CA SER A 12 -3.23 -0.82 6.72
C SER A 12 -1.89 -0.28 7.22
N ASN A 13 -1.88 0.42 8.36
CA ASN A 13 -0.67 1.01 8.95
C ASN A 13 0.26 -0.07 9.53
N VAL A 14 -0.31 -1.06 10.23
CA VAL A 14 0.46 -2.20 10.73
C VAL A 14 1.01 -3.03 9.58
N LEU A 15 0.17 -3.32 8.57
CA LEU A 15 0.62 -4.05 7.38
C LEU A 15 1.74 -3.30 6.65
N PHE A 16 1.60 -1.98 6.47
CA PHE A 16 2.64 -1.15 5.87
C PHE A 16 3.96 -1.27 6.63
N ALA A 17 3.94 -1.11 7.96
CA ALA A 17 5.14 -1.21 8.80
C ALA A 17 5.79 -2.61 8.71
N VAL A 18 4.99 -3.67 8.73
CA VAL A 18 5.46 -5.06 8.61
C VAL A 18 6.08 -5.33 7.24
N LEU A 19 5.40 -4.92 6.16
CA LEU A 19 5.90 -5.11 4.79
C LEU A 19 7.15 -4.26 4.52
N GLN A 20 7.24 -3.06 5.07
CA GLN A 20 8.42 -2.21 4.95
C GLN A 20 9.65 -2.86 5.60
N GLU A 21 9.50 -3.46 6.80
CA GLU A 21 10.56 -4.20 7.46
C GLU A 21 10.98 -5.44 6.64
N CYS A 22 10.00 -6.14 6.07
CA CYS A 22 10.25 -7.26 5.16
C CYS A 22 11.03 -6.83 3.90
N GLU A 23 10.62 -5.75 3.24
CA GLU A 23 11.29 -5.21 2.05
C GLU A 23 12.74 -4.79 2.33
N HIS A 24 12.99 -4.20 3.49
CA HIS A 24 14.35 -3.81 3.87
C HIS A 24 15.28 -5.03 3.98
N ALA A 25 14.79 -6.10 4.62
CA ALA A 25 15.57 -7.32 4.82
C ALA A 25 15.69 -8.18 3.56
N ARG A 26 14.65 -8.19 2.71
CA ARG A 26 14.51 -9.07 1.54
C ARG A 26 15.75 -9.10 0.65
N ARG A 27 16.35 -7.93 0.37
CA ARG A 27 17.52 -7.79 -0.52
C ARG A 27 18.73 -8.61 -0.07
N GLY A 28 18.88 -8.85 1.23
CA GLY A 28 19.96 -9.63 1.80
C GLY A 28 19.74 -11.16 1.77
N LEU A 29 18.52 -11.62 1.48
CA LEU A 29 18.14 -13.02 1.66
C LEU A 29 18.39 -13.85 0.38
N LEU A 30 18.70 -15.13 0.57
CA LEU A 30 18.70 -16.12 -0.51
C LEU A 30 17.24 -16.52 -0.82
N PRO A 31 16.85 -16.77 -2.09
CA PRO A 31 15.46 -17.12 -2.43
C PRO A 31 14.91 -18.36 -1.69
N ASN A 32 15.75 -19.36 -1.42
CA ASN A 32 15.39 -20.58 -0.71
C ASN A 32 15.16 -20.38 0.80
N GLU A 33 15.73 -19.33 1.38
CA GLU A 33 15.59 -19.00 2.81
C GLU A 33 14.64 -17.82 3.05
N ALA A 34 14.38 -17.02 2.01
CA ALA A 34 13.63 -15.78 2.08
C ALA A 34 12.25 -16.00 2.71
N GLN A 35 11.53 -17.05 2.33
CA GLN A 35 10.19 -17.30 2.86
C GLN A 35 10.17 -17.41 4.39
N GLY A 36 10.99 -18.31 4.96
CA GLY A 36 11.04 -18.52 6.41
C GLY A 36 11.52 -17.29 7.15
N ARG A 37 12.56 -16.63 6.63
CA ARG A 37 13.14 -15.43 7.25
C ARG A 37 12.19 -14.23 7.23
N LEU A 38 11.46 -14.02 6.14
CA LEU A 38 10.46 -12.95 6.05
C LEU A 38 9.30 -13.18 7.02
N ILE A 39 8.87 -14.44 7.21
CA ILE A 39 7.85 -14.77 8.22
C ILE A 39 8.36 -14.48 9.64
N GLU A 40 9.60 -14.86 9.96
CA GLU A 40 10.21 -14.55 11.27
C GLU A 40 10.31 -13.03 11.51
N ILE A 41 10.70 -12.27 10.48
CA ILE A 41 10.80 -10.81 10.55
C ILE A 41 9.41 -10.20 10.76
N ALA A 42 8.41 -10.63 9.99
CA ALA A 42 7.04 -10.15 10.13
C ALA A 42 6.48 -10.42 11.54
N ARG A 43 6.70 -11.62 12.08
CA ARG A 43 6.29 -11.97 13.45
C ARG A 43 6.99 -11.14 14.50
N ARG A 44 8.30 -10.92 14.38
CA ARG A 44 9.05 -10.07 15.30
C ARG A 44 8.51 -8.63 15.26
N LYS A 45 8.27 -8.11 14.05
CA LYS A 45 7.75 -6.75 13.90
C LYS A 45 6.34 -6.60 14.46
N LEU A 46 5.48 -7.60 14.24
CA LEU A 46 4.16 -7.64 14.86
C LEU A 46 4.24 -7.69 16.38
N ALA A 47 5.16 -8.47 16.97
CA ALA A 47 5.34 -8.52 18.41
C ALA A 47 5.77 -7.17 19.01
N GLU A 48 6.68 -6.45 18.34
CA GLU A 48 7.06 -5.07 18.71
C GLU A 48 5.84 -4.13 18.68
N ILE A 49 5.05 -4.19 17.60
CA ILE A 49 3.85 -3.35 17.46
C ILE A 49 2.78 -3.74 18.50
N HIS A 50 2.67 -5.02 18.83
CA HIS A 50 1.75 -5.51 19.86
C HIS A 50 2.07 -4.93 21.23
N GLU A 51 3.34 -4.88 21.61
CA GLU A 51 3.76 -4.29 22.87
C GLU A 51 3.32 -2.82 22.95
N SER A 52 3.59 -2.04 21.90
CA SER A 52 3.09 -0.65 21.79
C SER A 52 1.56 -0.56 21.78
N TYR A 53 0.86 -1.52 21.16
CA TYR A 53 -0.61 -1.55 21.13
C TYR A 53 -1.21 -1.74 22.53
N VAL A 54 -0.63 -2.65 23.31
CA VAL A 54 -1.04 -2.93 24.70
C VAL A 54 -0.79 -1.72 25.59
N GLU A 55 0.37 -1.06 25.45
CA GLU A 55 0.71 0.16 26.20
C GLU A 55 -0.29 1.30 25.94
N ASN A 56 -0.85 1.38 24.74
CA ASN A 56 -1.85 2.37 24.36
C ASN A 56 -3.31 1.95 24.67
N GLY A 57 -3.51 0.93 25.50
CA GLY A 57 -4.84 0.50 25.94
C GLY A 57 -5.62 -0.31 24.90
N GLY A 58 -4.90 -1.00 24.00
CA GLY A 58 -5.48 -1.87 22.99
C GLY A 58 -6.32 -3.03 23.53
N THR A 59 -7.27 -3.51 22.72
CA THR A 59 -8.13 -4.65 23.08
C THR A 59 -7.56 -5.97 22.51
N PRO A 60 -7.43 -7.04 23.32
CA PRO A 60 -6.83 -8.30 22.86
C PRO A 60 -7.56 -8.92 21.64
N SER A 61 -8.88 -8.86 21.63
CA SER A 61 -9.69 -9.46 20.56
C SER A 61 -9.56 -8.76 19.21
N TYR A 62 -9.31 -7.45 19.21
CA TYR A 62 -8.96 -6.72 18.00
C TYR A 62 -7.59 -7.17 17.49
N TRP A 63 -6.59 -7.22 18.39
CA TRP A 63 -5.24 -7.61 18.03
C TRP A 63 -5.18 -9.01 17.44
N GLU A 64 -5.82 -10.00 18.07
CA GLU A 64 -5.89 -11.38 17.56
C GLU A 64 -6.47 -11.45 16.14
N THR A 65 -7.45 -10.60 15.83
CA THR A 65 -8.02 -10.51 14.49
C THR A 65 -7.03 -9.86 13.53
N LEU A 66 -6.44 -8.73 13.90
CA LEU A 66 -5.44 -8.03 13.09
C LEU A 66 -4.24 -8.93 12.78
N GLU A 67 -3.67 -9.58 13.80
CA GLU A 67 -2.53 -10.48 13.69
C GLU A 67 -2.84 -11.65 12.75
N ARG A 68 -4.02 -12.26 12.89
CA ARG A 68 -4.49 -13.32 12.00
C ARG A 68 -4.58 -12.84 10.55
N GLU A 69 -5.18 -11.68 10.30
CA GLU A 69 -5.30 -11.12 8.95
C GLU A 69 -3.92 -10.82 8.33
N VAL A 70 -2.99 -10.26 9.11
CA VAL A 70 -1.63 -10.00 8.62
C VAL A 70 -0.89 -11.31 8.32
N LEU A 71 -0.91 -12.29 9.23
CA LEU A 71 -0.10 -13.50 9.12
C LEU A 71 -0.70 -14.57 8.20
N GLU A 72 -2.03 -14.69 8.13
CA GLU A 72 -2.71 -15.75 7.37
C GLU A 72 -3.20 -15.27 6.00
N VAL A 73 -3.39 -13.97 5.80
CA VAL A 73 -3.93 -13.43 4.53
C VAL A 73 -2.91 -12.55 3.82
N ALA A 74 -2.49 -11.45 4.44
CA ALA A 74 -1.69 -10.44 3.75
C ALA A 74 -0.24 -10.90 3.49
N LEU A 75 0.41 -11.47 4.51
CA LEU A 75 1.79 -11.91 4.42
C LEU A 75 1.97 -13.07 3.40
N PRO A 76 1.15 -14.14 3.41
CA PRO A 76 1.27 -15.20 2.41
C PRO A 76 1.06 -14.72 0.98
N ALA A 77 0.20 -13.73 0.77
CA ALA A 77 -0.03 -13.10 -0.53
C ALA A 77 1.15 -12.23 -1.01
N TYR A 78 1.97 -11.72 -0.08
CA TYR A 78 3.17 -10.92 -0.36
C TYR A 78 4.42 -11.77 -0.66
N LEU A 79 4.59 -12.89 0.06
CA LEU A 79 5.80 -13.72 -0.02
C LEU A 79 6.24 -14.14 -1.44
N PRO A 80 5.37 -14.65 -2.34
CA PRO A 80 5.81 -15.07 -3.66
C PRO A 80 6.36 -13.91 -4.49
N ASP A 81 5.73 -12.72 -4.40
CA ASP A 81 6.16 -11.52 -5.14
C ASP A 81 7.52 -11.03 -4.63
N ALA A 82 7.73 -11.03 -3.31
CA ALA A 82 9.01 -10.69 -2.69
C ALA A 82 10.13 -11.66 -3.10
N ILE A 83 9.87 -12.96 -3.10
CA ILE A 83 10.86 -13.97 -3.49
C ILE A 83 11.24 -13.81 -4.97
N GLU A 84 10.26 -13.60 -5.83
CA GLU A 84 10.50 -13.40 -7.26
C GLU A 84 11.27 -12.11 -7.54
N GLN A 85 10.94 -11.01 -6.86
CA GLN A 85 11.70 -9.76 -6.98
C GLN A 85 13.17 -9.96 -6.57
N THR A 86 13.41 -10.73 -5.50
CA THR A 86 14.79 -11.05 -5.04
C THR A 86 15.55 -11.89 -6.07
N ARG A 87 14.86 -12.85 -6.71
CA ARG A 87 15.42 -13.66 -7.80
C ARG A 87 15.78 -12.78 -8.99
N LEU A 88 14.89 -11.88 -9.40
CA LEU A 88 15.10 -10.93 -10.49
C LEU A 88 16.30 -10.01 -10.20
N GLU A 89 16.34 -9.34 -9.06
CA GLU A 89 17.45 -8.46 -8.68
C GLU A 89 18.80 -9.18 -8.73
N ARG A 90 18.88 -10.43 -8.25
CA ARG A 90 20.12 -11.23 -8.28
C ARG A 90 20.53 -11.70 -9.67
N SER A 91 19.54 -12.05 -10.50
CA SER A 91 19.76 -12.45 -11.89
C SER A 91 20.15 -11.27 -12.79
N GLY A 92 20.00 -10.02 -12.32
CA GLY A 92 20.07 -8.85 -13.19
C GLY A 92 18.84 -8.75 -14.09
N TYR A 93 17.67 -9.07 -13.53
CA TYR A 93 16.35 -9.10 -14.16
C TYR A 93 16.30 -9.97 -15.41
N ASP A 94 16.99 -11.11 -15.38
CA ASP A 94 17.14 -12.03 -16.51
C ASP A 94 17.58 -11.32 -17.81
N VAL A 95 18.34 -10.24 -17.72
CA VAL A 95 18.95 -9.58 -18.87
C VAL A 95 20.20 -10.37 -19.27
N TRP A 96 20.44 -10.49 -20.58
CA TRP A 96 21.67 -11.11 -21.07
C TRP A 96 22.91 -10.43 -20.47
N ARG A 97 23.83 -11.23 -19.92
CA ARG A 97 25.02 -10.77 -19.17
C ARG A 97 24.70 -9.73 -18.08
N LYS A 98 23.50 -9.80 -17.48
CA LYS A 98 23.01 -8.86 -16.46
C LYS A 98 22.99 -7.40 -16.90
N GLY A 99 22.99 -7.13 -18.21
CA GLY A 99 23.01 -5.76 -18.75
C GLY A 99 24.38 -5.08 -18.66
N ASP A 100 25.47 -5.85 -18.66
CA ASP A 100 26.84 -5.30 -18.75
C ASP A 100 27.05 -4.42 -19.99
N ALA A 101 28.18 -3.68 -20.03
CA ALA A 101 28.47 -2.77 -21.13
C ALA A 101 28.47 -3.46 -22.50
N THR A 102 28.93 -4.72 -22.55
CA THR A 102 28.88 -5.53 -23.78
C THR A 102 27.46 -5.84 -24.21
N ALA A 103 26.57 -6.23 -23.28
CA ALA A 103 25.16 -6.44 -23.57
C ALA A 103 24.51 -5.19 -24.16
N ARG A 104 24.78 -4.02 -23.59
CA ARG A 104 24.24 -2.74 -24.10
C ARG A 104 24.69 -2.45 -25.51
N VAL A 105 25.98 -2.63 -25.82
CA VAL A 105 26.51 -2.45 -27.17
C VAL A 105 25.88 -3.44 -28.15
N VAL A 106 25.74 -4.71 -27.77
CA VAL A 106 25.10 -5.73 -28.62
C VAL A 106 23.63 -5.41 -28.87
N PHE A 107 22.87 -5.00 -27.86
CA PHE A 107 21.48 -4.59 -28.05
C PHE A 107 21.37 -3.31 -28.89
N ALA A 108 22.28 -2.34 -28.71
CA ALA A 108 22.31 -1.13 -29.52
C ALA A 108 22.61 -1.45 -31.00
N LEU A 109 23.60 -2.31 -31.28
CA LEU A 109 23.91 -2.78 -32.63
C LEU A 109 22.75 -3.59 -33.22
N GLY A 110 22.10 -4.43 -32.43
CA GLY A 110 20.90 -5.17 -32.84
C GLY A 110 19.75 -4.23 -33.23
N GLY A 111 19.49 -3.21 -32.40
CA GLY A 111 18.53 -2.15 -32.69
C GLY A 111 18.87 -1.37 -33.96
N LEU A 112 20.13 -0.96 -34.12
CA LEU A 112 20.60 -0.25 -35.32
C LEU A 112 20.42 -1.10 -36.59
N THR A 113 20.80 -2.39 -36.52
CA THR A 113 20.69 -3.32 -37.64
C THR A 113 19.24 -3.54 -38.02
N LEU A 114 18.37 -3.81 -37.04
CA LEU A 114 16.94 -4.02 -37.26
C LEU A 114 16.27 -2.76 -37.81
N GLY A 115 16.57 -1.60 -37.23
CA GLY A 115 16.03 -0.33 -37.67
C GLY A 115 16.50 0.06 -39.07
N GLY A 116 17.77 -0.22 -39.43
CA GLY A 116 18.28 -0.05 -40.79
C GLY A 116 17.56 -0.93 -41.81
N LEU A 117 17.30 -2.20 -41.48
CA LEU A 117 16.52 -3.10 -42.33
C LEU A 117 15.07 -2.61 -42.52
N ILE A 118 14.47 -2.03 -41.48
CA ILE A 118 13.12 -1.46 -41.53
C ILE A 118 13.07 -0.22 -42.43
N VAL A 119 14.05 0.68 -42.33
CA VAL A 119 14.15 1.86 -43.22
C VAL A 119 14.38 1.44 -44.68
N MET A 120 15.12 0.36 -44.90
CA MET A 120 15.34 -0.20 -46.24
C MET A 120 14.09 -0.89 -46.83
N ALA A 121 13.09 -1.24 -46.01
CA ALA A 121 11.90 -1.96 -46.45
C ALA A 121 10.90 -1.01 -47.15
N PRO A 122 10.66 -1.16 -48.47
CA PRO A 122 9.88 -0.19 -49.26
C PRO A 122 8.38 -0.18 -48.97
N PHE A 123 7.88 -1.11 -48.17
CA PHE A 123 6.47 -1.28 -47.82
C PHE A 123 6.09 -0.70 -46.46
N ILE A 124 7.07 -0.22 -45.67
CA ILE A 124 6.81 0.40 -44.36
C ILE A 124 6.95 1.91 -44.52
N PRO A 125 5.85 2.69 -44.47
CA PRO A 125 5.90 4.14 -44.65
C PRO A 125 6.43 4.82 -43.37
N ILE A 126 7.72 4.66 -43.07
CA ILE A 126 8.42 5.42 -42.03
C ILE A 126 9.10 6.60 -42.71
N TRP A 127 8.66 7.81 -42.37
CA TRP A 127 9.10 9.05 -43.03
C TRP A 127 10.38 9.64 -42.42
N GLU A 128 10.98 8.96 -41.44
CA GLU A 128 12.14 9.46 -40.69
C GLU A 128 13.30 8.47 -40.73
N ASP A 129 14.41 8.89 -41.36
CA ASP A 129 15.68 8.16 -41.38
C ASP A 129 16.28 7.94 -39.97
N ALA A 130 15.76 8.66 -38.96
CA ALA A 130 16.17 8.55 -37.57
C ALA A 130 15.66 7.28 -36.86
N PHE A 131 14.74 6.52 -37.45
CA PHE A 131 14.13 5.35 -36.80
C PHE A 131 15.16 4.30 -36.36
N ALA A 132 16.20 4.07 -37.17
CA ALA A 132 17.29 3.16 -36.83
C ALA A 132 18.07 3.63 -35.59
N PHE A 133 18.26 4.94 -35.45
CA PHE A 133 18.91 5.53 -34.30
C PHE A 133 18.05 5.42 -33.03
N VAL A 134 16.74 5.64 -33.15
CA VAL A 134 15.79 5.46 -32.04
C VAL A 134 15.80 4.02 -31.54
N LEU A 135 15.77 3.04 -32.45
CA LEU A 135 15.87 1.61 -32.11
C LEU A 135 17.21 1.26 -31.47
N ALA A 136 18.32 1.85 -31.94
CA ALA A 136 19.63 1.65 -31.35
C ALA A 136 19.70 2.19 -29.91
N VAL A 137 19.18 3.39 -29.66
CA VAL A 137 19.05 3.97 -28.31
C VAL A 137 18.13 3.12 -27.43
N GLY A 138 17.01 2.64 -27.98
CA GLY A 138 16.09 1.74 -27.29
C GLY A 138 16.75 0.42 -26.88
N GLY A 139 17.58 -0.16 -27.75
CA GLY A 139 18.39 -1.33 -27.44
C GLY A 139 19.44 -1.05 -26.36
N LEU A 140 20.10 0.11 -26.42
CA LEU A 140 21.09 0.52 -25.42
C LEU A 140 20.48 0.62 -24.02
N LEU A 141 19.28 1.20 -23.92
CA LEU A 141 18.55 1.43 -22.67
C LEU A 141 17.65 0.24 -22.26
N TYR A 142 17.57 -0.81 -23.07
CA TYR A 142 16.71 -1.95 -22.81
C TYR A 142 16.94 -2.58 -21.42
N PRO A 143 18.19 -2.80 -20.94
CA PRO A 143 18.43 -3.31 -19.61
C PRO A 143 17.81 -2.44 -18.51
N GLU A 144 18.03 -1.11 -18.56
CA GLU A 144 17.50 -0.14 -17.60
C GLU A 144 15.98 -0.09 -17.61
N VAL A 145 15.38 -0.08 -18.80
CA VAL A 145 13.92 -0.07 -18.95
C VAL A 145 13.31 -1.33 -18.33
N LYS A 146 13.93 -2.50 -18.54
CA LYS A 146 13.45 -3.77 -17.96
C LYS A 146 13.51 -3.73 -16.43
N GLN A 147 14.60 -3.22 -15.86
CA GLN A 147 14.77 -3.04 -14.41
C GLN A 147 13.69 -2.11 -13.85
N LEU A 148 13.53 -0.93 -14.44
CA LEU A 148 12.56 0.08 -14.02
C LEU A 148 11.12 -0.44 -14.05
N VAL A 149 10.76 -1.18 -15.11
CA VAL A 149 9.41 -1.75 -15.24
C VAL A 149 9.16 -2.81 -14.17
N ALA A 150 10.14 -3.66 -13.87
CA ALA A 150 10.01 -4.66 -12.81
C ALA A 150 9.84 -4.01 -11.44
N ASP A 151 10.64 -3.00 -11.12
CA ASP A 151 10.55 -2.25 -9.86
C ASP A 151 9.22 -1.50 -9.74
N PHE A 152 8.76 -0.89 -10.82
CA PHE A 152 7.46 -0.22 -10.86
C PHE A 152 6.31 -1.19 -10.62
N ARG A 153 6.37 -2.39 -11.22
CA ARG A 153 5.36 -3.43 -11.03
C ARG A 153 5.36 -3.94 -9.59
N HIS A 154 6.53 -4.20 -9.01
CA HIS A 154 6.66 -4.62 -7.61
C HIS A 154 6.09 -3.57 -6.64
N ASN A 155 6.48 -2.31 -6.80
CA ASN A 155 5.95 -1.21 -5.99
C ASN A 155 4.44 -1.04 -6.11
N ARG A 156 3.90 -1.25 -7.32
CA ARG A 156 2.44 -1.23 -7.54
C ARG A 156 1.74 -2.36 -6.80
N LEU A 157 2.31 -3.56 -6.78
CA LEU A 157 1.74 -4.69 -6.03
C LEU A 157 1.74 -4.42 -4.53
N LEU A 158 2.83 -3.87 -3.98
CA LEU A 158 2.89 -3.48 -2.56
C LEU A 158 1.79 -2.47 -2.20
N ASN A 159 1.67 -1.41 -2.99
CA ASN A 159 0.63 -0.39 -2.78
C ASN A 159 -0.78 -0.98 -2.88
N GLN A 160 -1.00 -1.88 -3.86
CA GLN A 160 -2.28 -2.56 -4.01
C GLN A 160 -2.63 -3.38 -2.75
N ARG A 161 -1.68 -4.09 -2.14
CA ARG A 161 -1.94 -4.86 -0.90
C ARG A 161 -2.35 -3.94 0.26
N ILE A 162 -1.71 -2.79 0.40
CA ILE A 162 -2.04 -1.81 1.43
C ILE A 162 -3.45 -1.24 1.19
N THR A 163 -3.78 -0.90 -0.06
CA THR A 163 -5.12 -0.41 -0.43
C THR A 163 -6.19 -1.49 -0.25
N GLU A 164 -5.88 -2.76 -0.54
CA GLU A 164 -6.77 -3.90 -0.28
C GLU A 164 -7.04 -4.05 1.22
N ALA A 165 -6.02 -3.93 2.07
CA ALA A 165 -6.17 -3.97 3.52
C ALA A 165 -7.00 -2.78 4.06
N GLU A 166 -6.78 -1.57 3.53
CA GLU A 166 -7.55 -0.39 3.88
C GLU A 166 -9.02 -0.54 3.47
N ASN A 167 -9.28 -1.03 2.27
CA ASN A 167 -10.64 -1.32 1.78
C ASN A 167 -11.29 -2.44 2.60
N TYR A 168 -10.53 -3.46 2.99
CA TYR A 168 -11.02 -4.52 3.86
C TYR A 168 -11.43 -3.96 5.23
N GLN A 169 -10.61 -3.11 5.84
CA GLN A 169 -10.95 -2.47 7.11
C GLN A 169 -12.16 -1.53 7.00
N LYS A 170 -12.30 -0.80 5.88
CA LYS A 170 -13.44 0.10 5.64
C LYS A 170 -14.76 -0.64 5.36
N ASN A 171 -14.70 -1.75 4.64
CA ASN A 171 -15.88 -2.51 4.19
C ASN A 171 -16.26 -3.67 5.13
N ALA A 172 -15.34 -4.13 5.98
CA ALA A 172 -15.51 -5.28 6.88
C ALA A 172 -15.34 -4.94 8.37
N ARG A 173 -15.75 -5.89 9.23
CA ARG A 173 -16.09 -5.81 10.67
C ARG A 173 -15.02 -5.32 11.67
N ILE A 174 -13.88 -4.81 11.21
CA ILE A 174 -12.81 -4.26 12.03
C ILE A 174 -13.09 -2.76 12.23
N HIS A 175 -14.22 -2.45 12.87
CA HIS A 175 -14.67 -1.08 13.06
C HIS A 175 -13.79 -0.33 14.05
N TYR A 176 -13.19 0.76 13.57
CA TYR A 176 -12.78 1.88 14.41
C TYR A 176 -13.95 2.88 14.46
N VAL A 177 -14.24 3.46 15.62
CA VAL A 177 -14.86 4.80 15.66
C VAL A 177 -13.70 5.79 15.62
N SER A 178 -13.32 6.25 14.42
CA SER A 178 -12.21 7.20 14.27
C SER A 178 -12.42 8.40 15.21
N GLU A 179 -11.38 8.97 15.78
CA GLU A 179 -11.46 10.14 16.67
C GLU A 179 -12.35 11.26 16.08
N ALA A 180 -12.24 11.51 14.77
CA ALA A 180 -13.10 12.44 14.04
C ALA A 180 -14.59 12.03 13.95
N ALA A 181 -14.90 10.73 13.94
CA ALA A 181 -16.27 10.22 14.01
C ALA A 181 -16.81 10.30 15.44
N LEU A 182 -15.96 10.06 16.44
CA LEU A 182 -16.27 10.20 17.86
C LEU A 182 -16.53 11.66 18.22
N GLU A 183 -15.70 12.59 17.72
CA GLU A 183 -15.86 14.04 17.87
C GLU A 183 -17.11 14.55 17.15
N LYS A 184 -17.41 14.01 15.96
CA LYS A 184 -18.65 14.31 15.22
C LYS A 184 -19.92 13.77 15.91
N GLU A 185 -19.85 12.58 16.51
CA GLU A 185 -20.94 12.03 17.33
C GLU A 185 -21.10 12.79 18.65
N LEU A 186 -20.00 13.19 19.29
CA LEU A 186 -20.03 13.97 20.53
C LEU A 186 -20.58 15.38 20.28
N ASP A 187 -20.23 16.02 19.16
CA ASP A 187 -20.83 17.27 18.69
C ASP A 187 -22.32 17.11 18.35
N ALA A 188 -22.71 15.97 17.79
CA ALA A 188 -24.10 15.67 17.49
C ALA A 188 -24.93 15.48 18.78
N VAL A 189 -24.40 14.79 19.78
CA VAL A 189 -25.03 14.62 21.11
C VAL A 189 -25.06 15.94 21.88
N GLY A 190 -23.97 16.71 21.84
CA GLY A 190 -23.87 18.03 22.47
C GLY A 190 -24.80 19.09 21.84
N ARG A 191 -25.21 18.94 20.57
CA ARG A 191 -26.26 19.76 19.95
C ARG A 191 -27.67 19.35 20.37
N VAL A 192 -27.91 18.07 20.63
CA VAL A 192 -29.23 17.59 21.08
C VAL A 192 -29.52 18.07 22.50
N GLU A 193 -28.50 18.16 23.36
CA GLU A 193 -28.65 18.71 24.72
C GLU A 193 -28.87 20.23 24.75
N LYS A 194 -28.54 20.93 23.65
CA LYS A 194 -28.64 22.39 23.51
C LYS A 194 -29.76 22.86 22.59
N ALA A 195 -30.76 22.01 22.31
CA ALA A 195 -32.02 22.46 21.73
C ALA A 195 -32.91 23.06 22.85
N PRO A 196 -33.55 24.22 22.64
CA PRO A 196 -34.20 24.96 23.72
C PRO A 196 -35.46 24.23 24.19
N ALA A 197 -35.68 24.21 25.50
CA ALA A 197 -36.96 23.86 26.10
C ALA A 197 -38.08 24.71 25.48
N GLU A 198 -38.93 24.09 24.65
CA GLU A 198 -40.20 24.66 24.25
C GLU A 198 -41.12 24.77 25.48
N GLY A 199 -41.68 25.96 25.68
CA GLY A 199 -42.62 26.21 26.78
C GLY A 199 -43.19 27.62 26.77
N GLN A 200 -43.54 28.16 25.59
CA GLN A 200 -44.48 29.28 25.53
C GLN A 200 -45.87 28.74 25.88
N ALA A 201 -46.23 28.81 27.16
CA ALA A 201 -47.61 28.72 27.63
C ALA A 201 -48.06 30.12 28.09
N GLU A 202 -48.91 30.69 27.25
CA GLU A 202 -49.80 31.83 27.41
C GLU A 202 -50.27 32.10 28.85
N PRO A 203 -50.09 33.31 29.42
CA PRO A 203 -50.68 33.67 30.70
C PRO A 203 -52.09 34.25 30.52
N ALA A 204 -53.09 33.53 31.02
CA ALA A 204 -54.45 34.05 31.23
C ALA A 204 -54.45 35.18 32.28
N PRO A 205 -55.14 36.32 32.06
CA PRO A 205 -55.16 37.40 33.03
C PRO A 205 -56.11 37.10 34.21
N HIS A 206 -55.50 37.09 35.40
CA HIS A 206 -56.14 37.01 36.71
C HIS A 206 -57.09 38.20 36.94
N ARG A 207 -58.36 37.91 37.23
CA ARG A 207 -59.36 38.90 37.68
C ARG A 207 -59.08 39.26 39.13
N SER A 208 -58.56 40.47 39.37
CA SER A 208 -58.38 41.02 40.71
C SER A 208 -59.73 41.30 41.38
N ARG A 209 -59.97 40.65 42.52
CA ARG A 209 -60.98 41.03 43.51
C ARG A 209 -60.27 41.81 44.61
N GLU A 210 -60.57 43.10 44.76
CA GLU A 210 -60.54 43.86 46.02
C GLU A 210 -61.38 45.14 45.81
N ARG A 211 -62.63 45.12 46.33
CA ARG A 211 -63.16 45.85 47.50
C ARG A 211 -63.41 47.35 47.25
N VAL A 212 -64.69 47.75 47.19
CA VAL A 212 -65.48 48.54 48.18
C VAL A 212 -66.96 48.32 47.87
#